data_AF-A0AAE1PVI9-F1
#
_entry.id   AF-A0AAE1PVI9-F1
#
_cell.length_a   1.000
_cell.length_b   1.000
_cell.length_c   1.000
_cell.angle_alpha   90.00
_cell.angle_beta   90.00
_cell.angle_gamma   90.00
#
_symmetry.space_group_name_H-M   'P 1'
#
loop_
_entity.id
_entity.type
_entity.pdbx_description
1 polymer ?
#
loop_
_entity_poly.entity_id
_entity_poly.type
_entity_poly.pdbx_seq_one_letter_code
_entity_poly.pdbx_strand_id
1 'polypeptide(L)'
;MKDGIPTDASGLSGPLPKGGPLGTAPAPKLQLPPLHELRKKETQEILNLILPPREWEEGGQLWVQSVSTTPATSVDVQQLQEELDLRLQEQEAFETGICPVRRELYTQCFGEDASLPATSPLLISFTSHMD
;
A
#
# COMPACT_ATOMS: atom_id res chain seq x y z
N MET A 1 35.19 26.83 1.04
CA MET A 1 33.93 26.64 0.30
C MET A 1 33.81 25.12 0.10
N LYS A 2 33.04 24.29 0.80
CA LYS A 2 31.71 24.31 1.43
C LYS A 2 30.54 24.60 0.49
N ASP A 3 30.22 23.61 -0.34
CA ASP A 3 28.92 23.50 -1.00
C ASP A 3 28.24 22.23 -0.49
N GLY A 4 27.19 22.46 0.30
CA GLY A 4 26.41 21.44 0.99
C GLY A 4 25.29 20.88 0.13
N ILE A 5 24.95 19.63 0.41
CA ILE A 5 23.77 18.91 -0.06
C ILE A 5 22.50 19.66 0.39
N PRO A 6 21.54 19.96 -0.50
CA PRO A 6 20.20 20.30 -0.07
C PRO A 6 19.46 19.00 0.31
N THR A 7 19.47 18.71 1.61
CA THR A 7 18.51 17.83 2.29
C THR A 7 17.32 18.72 2.65
N ASP A 8 16.26 18.64 1.86
CA ASP A 8 14.95 19.16 2.27
C ASP A 8 13.89 18.11 1.88
N ALA A 9 13.41 17.41 2.88
CA ALA A 9 12.14 16.72 2.85
C ALA A 9 11.60 16.73 4.28
N SER A 10 11.35 17.94 4.79
CA SER A 10 10.58 18.11 6.02
C SER A 10 9.14 18.47 5.67
N GLY A 11 8.23 17.56 6.02
CA GLY A 11 6.93 17.94 6.53
C GLY A 11 5.76 17.78 5.58
N LEU A 12 5.12 16.60 5.63
CA LEU A 12 3.67 16.46 5.52
C LEU A 12 3.22 15.29 6.42
N SER A 13 3.31 15.47 7.74
CA SER A 13 2.49 14.69 8.69
C SER A 13 1.08 15.30 8.69
N GLY A 14 0.26 14.91 7.71
CA GLY A 14 -1.18 15.10 7.74
C GLY A 14 -1.86 13.76 7.99
N PRO A 15 -2.80 13.63 8.93
CA PRO A 15 -3.54 12.39 9.12
C PRO A 15 -4.40 12.11 7.87
N LEU A 16 -4.12 11.00 7.19
CA LEU A 16 -4.91 10.49 6.07
C LEU A 16 -6.30 10.06 6.58
N PRO A 17 -7.41 10.59 6.05
CA PRO A 17 -8.73 10.17 6.44
C PRO A 17 -9.17 8.86 5.74
N LYS A 18 -10.34 8.39 6.17
CA LYS A 18 -10.69 6.98 6.34
C LYS A 18 -11.08 6.31 5.03
N GLY A 19 -10.37 5.22 4.71
CA GLY A 19 -10.70 4.29 3.63
C GLY A 19 -12.18 3.96 3.59
N GLY A 20 -12.83 4.33 2.47
CA GLY A 20 -14.18 3.92 2.17
C GLY A 20 -14.30 2.39 2.13
N PRO A 21 -15.53 1.84 2.27
CA PRO A 21 -15.76 0.41 2.27
C PRO A 21 -15.12 -0.22 1.04
N LEU A 22 -14.73 -1.49 1.16
CA LEU A 22 -14.25 -2.31 0.05
C LEU A 22 -15.37 -2.35 -1.00
N GLY A 23 -15.37 -1.35 -1.89
CA GLY A 23 -16.39 -1.14 -2.90
C GLY A 23 -16.58 -2.43 -3.66
N THR A 24 -17.80 -2.93 -3.60
CA THR A 24 -18.35 -4.09 -4.30
C THR A 24 -18.41 -3.86 -5.80
N ALA A 25 -17.37 -3.26 -6.39
CA ALA A 25 -17.19 -3.30 -7.83
C ALA A 25 -17.05 -4.78 -8.20
N PRO A 26 -17.94 -5.33 -9.05
CA PRO A 26 -17.81 -6.71 -9.49
C PRO A 26 -16.44 -6.83 -10.16
N ALA A 27 -15.54 -7.60 -9.54
CA ALA A 27 -14.24 -7.89 -10.14
C ALA A 27 -14.52 -8.39 -11.57
N PRO A 28 -14.08 -7.67 -12.61
CA PRO A 28 -14.22 -8.19 -13.95
C PRO A 28 -13.51 -9.55 -13.94
N LYS A 29 -14.20 -10.60 -14.38
CA LYS A 29 -13.59 -11.93 -14.51
C LYS A 29 -12.24 -11.73 -15.19
N LEU A 30 -11.16 -12.08 -14.49
CA LEU A 30 -9.76 -11.94 -14.94
C LEU A 30 -9.58 -12.72 -16.25
N GLN A 31 -9.99 -12.13 -17.36
CA GLN A 31 -9.62 -12.58 -18.70
C GLN A 31 -8.27 -11.96 -18.98
N LEU A 32 -7.23 -12.54 -18.38
CA LEU A 32 -5.87 -12.13 -18.66
C LEU A 32 -5.57 -12.45 -20.14
N PRO A 33 -5.06 -11.49 -20.91
CA PRO A 33 -4.57 -11.75 -22.26
C PRO A 33 -3.52 -12.86 -22.25
N PRO A 34 -3.33 -13.58 -23.37
CA PRO A 34 -2.23 -14.53 -23.50
C PRO A 34 -0.87 -13.91 -23.14
N LEU A 35 0.03 -14.68 -22.51
CA LEU A 35 1.34 -14.22 -22.02
C LEU A 35 2.18 -13.46 -23.07
N HIS A 36 2.06 -13.82 -24.35
CA HIS A 36 2.80 -13.15 -25.43
C HIS A 36 2.33 -11.72 -25.69
N GLU A 37 1.05 -11.41 -25.43
CA GLU A 37 0.51 -10.05 -25.50
C GLU A 37 0.87 -9.26 -24.24
N LEU A 38 0.89 -9.90 -23.06
CA LEU A 38 1.32 -9.26 -21.82
C LEU A 38 2.77 -8.77 -21.87
N ARG A 39 3.68 -9.53 -22.51
CA ARG A 39 5.09 -9.13 -22.67
C ARG A 39 5.32 -7.86 -23.48
N LYS A 40 4.31 -7.39 -24.22
CA LYS A 40 4.37 -6.15 -25.01
C LYS A 40 3.83 -4.93 -24.26
N LYS A 41 3.25 -5.12 -23.07
CA LYS A 41 2.63 -4.06 -22.27
C LYS A 41 3.59 -3.48 -21.26
N GLU A 42 3.33 -2.24 -20.87
CA GLU A 42 4.05 -1.60 -19.77
C GLU A 42 3.72 -2.30 -18.44
N THR A 43 4.69 -2.33 -17.52
CA THR A 43 4.52 -2.99 -16.21
C THR A 43 3.28 -2.48 -15.48
N GLN A 44 3.03 -1.16 -15.50
CA GLN A 44 1.86 -0.57 -14.85
C GLN A 44 0.53 -1.09 -15.43
N GLU A 45 0.45 -1.29 -16.74
CA GLU A 45 -0.77 -1.82 -17.38
C GLU A 45 -1.03 -3.26 -16.95
N ILE A 46 0.03 -4.07 -16.87
CA ILE A 46 -0.07 -5.46 -16.39
C ILE A 46 -0.53 -5.47 -14.93
N LEU A 47 0.05 -4.60 -14.09
CA LEU A 47 -0.33 -4.47 -12.69
C LEU A 47 -1.79 -4.05 -12.54
N ASN A 48 -2.27 -3.08 -13.32
CA ASN A 48 -3.67 -2.65 -13.32
C ASN A 48 -4.64 -3.74 -13.81
N LEU A 49 -4.20 -4.70 -14.61
CA LEU A 49 -5.00 -5.87 -14.99
C LEU A 49 -5.11 -6.90 -13.84
N ILE A 50 -4.05 -7.05 -13.05
CA ILE A 50 -4.01 -8.01 -11.94
C ILE A 50 -4.74 -7.44 -10.71
N LEU A 51 -4.51 -6.16 -10.41
CA LEU A 51 -5.15 -5.40 -9.35
C LEU A 51 -5.61 -4.06 -9.93
N PRO A 52 -6.91 -3.94 -10.25
CA PRO A 52 -7.48 -2.70 -10.76
C PRO A 52 -7.24 -1.53 -9.79
N PRO A 53 -6.96 -0.33 -10.29
CA PRO A 53 -6.82 0.84 -9.44
C PRO A 53 -8.13 1.13 -8.71
N ARG A 54 -8.01 1.62 -7.47
CA ARG A 54 -9.13 2.07 -6.65
C ARG A 54 -9.19 3.58 -6.65
N GLU A 55 -10.39 4.13 -6.74
CA GLU A 55 -10.64 5.58 -6.77
C GLU A 55 -11.60 5.96 -5.64
N TRP A 56 -11.34 7.07 -4.95
CA TRP A 56 -12.24 7.65 -3.95
C TRP A 56 -12.08 9.16 -3.87
N GLU A 57 -13.13 9.84 -3.45
CA GLU A 57 -13.12 11.28 -3.19
C GLU A 57 -12.94 11.52 -1.69
N GLU A 58 -12.01 12.40 -1.35
CA GLU A 58 -11.77 12.79 0.04
C GLU A 58 -11.32 14.24 0.13
N GLY A 59 -12.02 15.03 0.95
CA GLY A 59 -11.71 16.45 1.11
C GLY A 59 -11.89 17.29 -0.16
N GLY A 60 -12.72 16.82 -1.11
CA GLY A 60 -12.89 17.47 -2.42
C GLY A 60 -11.78 17.13 -3.41
N GLN A 61 -10.91 16.16 -3.10
CA GLN A 61 -9.84 15.69 -3.96
C GLN A 61 -10.10 14.24 -4.38
N LEU A 62 -9.88 13.93 -5.66
CA LEU A 62 -9.94 12.57 -6.18
C LEU A 62 -8.58 11.89 -5.96
N TRP A 63 -8.61 10.77 -5.26
CA TRP A 63 -7.45 9.93 -5.01
C TRP A 63 -7.54 8.64 -5.81
N VAL A 64 -6.40 8.24 -6.37
CA VAL A 64 -6.25 6.98 -7.08
C VAL A 64 -5.17 6.15 -6.39
N GLN A 65 -5.50 4.92 -6.05
CA GLN A 65 -4.59 3.92 -5.50
C GLN A 65 -4.26 2.91 -6.60
N SER A 66 -2.98 2.79 -6.94
CA SER A 66 -2.48 1.79 -7.88
C SER A 66 -1.32 1.00 -7.29
N VAL A 67 -1.02 -0.16 -7.88
CA VAL A 67 0.15 -0.94 -7.48
C VAL A 67 1.42 -0.25 -7.96
N SER A 68 2.44 -0.21 -7.09
CA SER A 68 3.78 0.32 -7.39
C SER A 68 4.51 -0.57 -8.40
N THR A 69 5.22 0.03 -9.36
CA THR A 69 6.14 -0.69 -10.26
C THR A 69 7.49 -1.01 -9.63
N THR A 70 7.77 -0.44 -8.45
CA THR A 70 9.02 -0.66 -7.73
C THR A 70 9.03 -2.09 -7.18
N PRO A 71 9.99 -2.95 -7.57
CA PRO A 71 10.07 -4.29 -7.04
C PRO A 71 10.45 -4.25 -5.55
N ALA A 72 9.80 -5.06 -4.73
CA ALA A 72 10.19 -5.25 -3.34
C ALA A 72 11.54 -5.99 -3.26
N THR A 73 12.40 -5.56 -2.35
CA THR A 73 13.69 -6.21 -2.06
C THR A 73 13.61 -7.08 -0.81
N SER A 74 14.56 -8.01 -0.63
CA SER A 74 14.63 -8.82 0.60
C SER A 74 14.83 -7.97 1.86
N VAL A 75 15.50 -6.82 1.74
CA VAL A 75 15.70 -5.88 2.85
C VAL A 75 14.37 -5.26 3.26
N ASP A 76 13.54 -4.88 2.29
CA ASP A 76 12.22 -4.31 2.56
C ASP A 76 11.32 -5.28 3.33
N VAL A 77 11.34 -6.56 2.93
CA VAL A 77 10.59 -7.63 3.62
C VAL A 77 11.11 -7.84 5.03
N GLN A 78 12.44 -7.78 5.23
CA GLN A 78 13.03 -7.91 6.54
C GLN A 78 12.65 -6.75 7.47
N GLN A 79 12.68 -5.51 6.98
CA GLN A 79 12.27 -4.33 7.75
C GLN A 79 10.80 -4.41 8.16
N LEU A 80 9.93 -4.84 7.23
CA LEU A 80 8.52 -5.12 7.48
C LEU A 80 8.30 -6.13 8.60
N GLN A 81 9.07 -7.22 8.59
CA GLN A 81 9.02 -8.26 9.61
C GLN A 81 9.46 -7.70 10.97
N GLU A 82 10.57 -6.97 11.01
CA GLU A 82 11.10 -6.35 12.23
C GLU A 82 10.12 -5.33 12.83
N GLU A 83 9.48 -4.51 12.00
CA GLU A 83 8.45 -3.56 12.45
C GLU A 83 7.22 -4.27 13.04
N LEU A 84 6.73 -5.31 12.36
CA LEU A 84 5.59 -6.10 12.85
C LEU A 84 5.92 -6.79 14.18
N ASP A 85 7.10 -7.39 14.32
CA ASP A 85 7.53 -8.08 15.54
C ASP A 85 7.64 -7.09 16.72
N LEU A 86 8.20 -5.91 16.49
CA LEU A 86 8.24 -4.84 17.50
C LEU A 86 6.83 -4.45 17.96
N ARG A 87 5.91 -4.23 17.03
CA ARG A 87 4.52 -3.85 17.35
C ARG A 87 3.77 -4.95 18.08
N LEU A 88 4.00 -6.21 17.72
CA LEU A 88 3.43 -7.37 18.43
C LEU A 88 3.93 -7.45 19.87
N GLN A 89 5.23 -7.20 20.08
CA GLN A 89 5.83 -7.19 21.41
C GLN A 89 5.32 -6.02 22.26
N GLU A 90 5.25 -4.81 21.71
CA GLU A 90 4.79 -3.61 22.42
C GLU A 90 3.31 -3.66 22.80
N GLN A 91 2.49 -4.38 22.05
CA GLN A 91 1.07 -4.57 22.35
C GLN A 91 0.78 -5.87 23.11
N GLU A 92 1.82 -6.56 23.59
CA GLU A 92 1.73 -7.81 24.36
C GLU A 92 0.82 -8.85 23.69
N ALA A 93 0.89 -8.96 22.37
CA ALA A 93 0.08 -9.91 21.63
C ALA A 93 0.43 -11.33 22.08
N PHE A 94 -0.55 -12.10 22.53
CA PHE A 94 -0.33 -13.50 22.88
C PHE A 94 0.29 -14.23 21.69
N GLU A 95 1.34 -15.01 21.94
CA GLU A 95 2.08 -15.74 20.92
C GLU A 95 1.28 -16.95 20.39
N THR A 96 0.42 -17.53 21.23
CA THR A 96 -0.41 -18.70 20.92
C THR A 96 -1.91 -18.43 21.10
N GLY A 97 -2.75 -19.19 20.40
CA GLY A 97 -4.20 -19.05 20.45
C GLY A 97 -4.76 -17.89 19.60
N ILE A 98 -6.07 -17.64 19.71
CA ILE A 98 -6.76 -16.55 19.03
C ILE A 98 -6.46 -15.24 19.76
N CYS A 99 -5.81 -14.30 19.10
CA CYS A 99 -5.47 -12.99 19.65
C CYS A 99 -6.02 -11.87 18.74
N PRO A 100 -6.94 -11.03 19.21
CA PRO A 100 -7.50 -9.95 18.40
C PRO A 100 -6.46 -8.89 18.05
N VAL A 101 -5.53 -8.59 18.96
CA VAL A 101 -4.42 -7.65 18.75
C VAL A 101 -3.50 -8.13 17.63
N ARG A 102 -3.18 -9.43 17.62
CA ARG A 102 -2.38 -10.03 16.56
C ARG A 102 -3.07 -9.88 15.21
N ARG A 103 -4.35 -10.24 15.14
CA ARG A 103 -5.16 -10.10 13.91
C ARG A 103 -5.12 -8.67 13.38
N GLU A 104 -5.39 -7.71 14.26
CA GLU A 104 -5.39 -6.29 13.93
C GLU A 104 -4.04 -5.83 13.37
N LEU A 105 -2.93 -6.18 14.02
CA LEU A 105 -1.58 -5.82 13.54
C LEU A 105 -1.24 -6.44 12.18
N TYR A 106 -1.65 -7.69 11.91
CA TYR A 106 -1.48 -8.29 10.58
C TYR A 106 -2.30 -7.54 9.52
N THR A 107 -3.56 -7.24 9.81
CA THR A 107 -4.46 -6.52 8.90
C THR A 107 -3.92 -5.12 8.58
N GLN A 108 -3.27 -4.46 9.55
CA GLN A 108 -2.57 -3.18 9.36
C GLN A 108 -1.30 -3.30 8.51
N CYS A 109 -0.42 -4.24 8.82
CA CYS A 109 0.84 -4.41 8.10
C CYS A 109 0.65 -4.78 6.62
N PHE A 110 -0.37 -5.58 6.31
CA PHE A 110 -0.65 -6.04 4.94
C PHE A 110 -1.67 -5.20 4.19
N GLY A 111 -2.15 -4.10 4.79
CA GLY A 111 -3.07 -3.17 4.13
C GLY A 111 -4.43 -3.77 3.79
N GLU A 112 -4.87 -4.81 4.52
CA GLU A 112 -6.25 -5.31 4.44
C GLU A 112 -7.24 -4.24 4.92
N ASP A 113 -6.83 -3.44 5.91
CA ASP A 113 -7.53 -2.22 6.30
C ASP A 113 -7.01 -1.02 5.50
N ALA A 114 -7.78 -0.62 4.49
CA ALA A 114 -7.60 0.63 3.74
C ALA A 114 -7.75 1.90 4.61
N SER A 115 -7.96 1.76 5.91
CA SER A 115 -8.19 2.84 6.88
C SER A 115 -6.93 3.29 7.62
N LEU A 116 -5.83 2.56 7.52
CA LEU A 116 -4.57 2.94 8.17
C LEU A 116 -3.50 3.15 7.11
N PRO A 117 -2.62 4.15 7.28
CA PRO A 117 -1.51 4.34 6.36
C PRO A 117 -0.75 3.03 6.34
N ALA A 118 -0.73 2.36 5.19
CA ALA A 118 0.08 1.17 5.02
C ALA A 118 1.48 1.54 5.52
N THR A 119 1.99 0.83 6.53
CA THR A 119 3.37 1.01 6.96
C THR A 119 4.35 0.62 5.83
N SER A 120 3.83 -0.02 4.78
CA SER A 120 4.54 -0.36 3.55
C SER A 120 4.15 0.54 2.37
N PRO A 121 4.82 1.69 2.18
CA PRO A 121 4.66 2.53 0.98
C PRO A 121 5.16 1.87 -0.31
N LEU A 122 5.74 0.66 -0.23
CA LEU A 122 6.46 0.04 -1.33
C LEU A 122 5.56 -0.69 -2.34
N LEU A 123 4.33 -1.06 -1.95
CA LEU A 123 3.41 -1.83 -2.81
C LEU A 123 2.31 -0.98 -3.44
N ILE A 124 1.99 0.18 -2.85
CA ILE A 124 0.84 0.98 -3.22
C ILE A 124 1.28 2.42 -3.46
N SER A 125 0.98 2.94 -4.64
CA SER A 125 1.17 4.35 -4.98
C SER A 125 -0.17 5.08 -4.93
N PHE A 126 -0.19 6.24 -4.27
CA PHE A 126 -1.35 7.14 -4.25
C PHE A 126 -1.05 8.32 -5.18
N THR A 127 -1.86 8.51 -6.21
CA THR A 127 -1.81 9.71 -7.05
C THR A 127 -3.04 10.55 -6.77
N SER A 128 -2.81 11.83 -6.45
CA SER A 128 -3.87 12.83 -6.41
C SER A 128 -4.01 13.43 -7.80
N HIS A 129 -5.23 13.46 -8.32
CA HIS A 129 -5.55 14.20 -9.54
C HIS A 129 -6.28 15.48 -9.13
N MET A 130 -5.59 16.61 -9.20
CA MET A 130 -6.20 17.95 -9.13
C MET A 130 -6.52 18.41 -10.56
N ASP A 131 -7.77 18.79 -10.81
CA ASP A 131 -8.16 19.59 -11.99
C ASP A 131 -7.79 21.07 -11.76
#